data_AF-A0A9D9N797-F1
#
_entry.id   AF-A0A9D9N797-F1
#
_cell.length_a   1.000
_cell.length_b   1.000
_cell.length_c   1.000
_cell.angle_alpha   90.00
_cell.angle_beta   90.00
_cell.angle_gamma   90.00
#
_symmetry.space_group_name_H-M   'P 1'
#
loop_
_entity.id
_entity.type
_entity.pdbx_description
1 polymer ?
#
loop_
_entity_poly.entity_id
_entity_poly.type
_entity_poly.pdbx_seq_one_letter_code
_entity_poly.pdbx_strand_id
1 'polypeptide(L)'
;WKITIPYMLFVTAPSLITTFVGNINNFNVIYLLTGGAPATMEYYKMTAGKTDLLVTWLYKLTIDNKDYSFGAVIGILVFVITATSSLIVYRRTSAYKNEEGFQ
;
A
#
# COMPACT_ATOMS: atom_id res chain seq x y z
N TRP A 1 15.34 6.65 28.26
CA TRP A 1 14.58 7.07 27.05
C TRP A 1 15.45 7.70 25.95
N LYS A 2 16.41 8.58 26.24
CA LYS A 2 17.22 9.26 25.19
C LYS A 2 18.28 8.42 24.47
N ILE A 3 18.67 7.25 25.00
CA ILE A 3 19.72 6.40 24.41
C ILE A 3 19.12 5.12 23.79
N THR A 4 18.26 4.43 24.54
CA THR A 4 17.69 3.13 24.13
C THR A 4 16.66 3.25 22.99
N ILE A 5 15.77 4.24 23.02
CA ILE A 5 14.72 4.44 21.99
C ILE A 5 15.32 4.72 20.60
N PRO A 6 16.25 5.69 20.42
CA PRO A 6 16.78 5.99 19.09
C PRO A 6 17.58 4.82 18.50
N TYR A 7 18.31 4.06 19.32
CA TYR A 7 19.03 2.87 18.85
C TYR A 7 18.08 1.74 18.43
N MET A 8 17.06 1.46 19.24
CA MET A 8 16.05 0.44 18.92
C MET A 8 15.24 0.82 17.68
N LEU A 9 14.89 2.09 17.48
CA LEU A 9 14.18 2.55 16.29
C LEU A 9 15.04 2.39 15.03
N PHE A 10 16.34 2.66 15.09
CA PHE A 10 17.22 2.47 13.93
C PHE A 10 17.29 1.00 13.49
N VAL A 11 17.41 0.08 14.47
CA VAL A 11 17.50 -1.36 14.21
C VAL A 11 16.15 -1.97 13.81
N THR A 12 15.06 -1.50 14.40
CA THR A 12 13.69 -2.02 14.12
C THR A 12 12.97 -1.29 13.00
N ALA A 13 13.47 -0.14 12.53
CA ALA A 13 12.86 0.63 11.45
C ALA A 13 12.58 -0.20 10.18
N PRO A 14 13.49 -1.07 9.68
CA PRO A 14 13.19 -1.91 8.52
C PRO A 14 12.01 -2.87 8.78
N SER A 15 11.95 -3.47 9.97
CA SER A 15 10.86 -4.37 10.38
C SER A 15 9.54 -3.61 10.56
N LEU A 16 9.60 -2.41 11.13
CA LEU A 16 8.44 -1.54 11.32
C LEU A 16 7.86 -1.06 9.98
N ILE A 17 8.71 -0.66 9.02
CA ILE A 17 8.28 -0.29 7.67
C ILE A 17 7.63 -1.50 6.98
N THR A 18 8.25 -2.68 7.06
CA THR A 18 7.70 -3.90 6.45
C THR A 18 6.34 -4.25 7.04
N THR A 19 6.21 -4.17 8.37
CA THR A 19 4.96 -4.43 9.08
C THR A 19 3.89 -3.39 8.73
N PHE A 20 4.25 -2.11 8.65
CA PHE A 20 3.35 -1.04 8.25
C PHE A 20 2.82 -1.24 6.81
N VAL A 21 3.72 -1.51 5.86
CA VAL A 21 3.35 -1.81 4.47
C VAL A 21 2.49 -3.07 4.37
N GLY A 22 2.79 -4.10 5.17
CA GLY A 22 1.99 -5.32 5.27
C GLY A 22 0.55 -5.06 5.75
N ASN A 23 0.38 -4.17 6.74
CA ASN A 23 -0.94 -3.80 7.24
C ASN A 23 -1.75 -2.98 6.21
N ILE A 24 -1.11 -2.09 5.45
CA ILE A 24 -1.77 -1.29 4.39
C ILE A 24 -2.32 -2.17 3.26
N ASN A 25 -1.72 -3.33 3.02
CA ASN A 25 -2.12 -4.26 1.95
C ASN A 25 -2.79 -5.53 2.48
N ASN A 26 -3.31 -5.52 3.71
CA ASN A 26 -3.86 -6.71 4.34
C ASN A 26 -5.27 -7.04 3.83
N PHE A 27 -5.33 -7.54 2.58
CA PHE A 27 -6.56 -7.88 1.89
C PHE A 27 -7.40 -8.90 2.65
N ASN A 28 -6.78 -9.98 3.14
CA ASN A 28 -7.47 -11.10 3.77
C ASN A 28 -8.22 -10.69 5.04
N VAL A 29 -7.61 -9.88 5.90
CA VAL A 29 -8.22 -9.45 7.16
C VAL A 29 -9.47 -8.61 6.89
N ILE A 30 -9.37 -7.59 6.03
CA ILE A 30 -10.51 -6.69 5.76
C ILE A 30 -11.60 -7.39 4.96
N TYR A 31 -11.23 -8.20 3.95
CA TYR A 31 -12.20 -8.91 3.13
C TYR A 31 -13.01 -9.96 3.93
N LEU A 32 -12.35 -10.71 4.83
CA LEU A 32 -13.00 -11.78 5.58
C LEU A 32 -13.69 -11.31 6.88
N LEU A 33 -13.14 -10.31 7.59
CA LEU A 33 -13.68 -9.90 8.89
C LEU A 33 -14.76 -8.83 8.79
N THR A 34 -14.55 -7.80 7.96
CA THR A 34 -15.49 -6.68 7.86
C THR A 34 -16.19 -6.61 6.52
N GLY A 35 -15.64 -7.26 5.48
CA GLY A 35 -16.12 -7.11 4.12
C GLY A 35 -16.23 -5.62 3.74
N GLY A 36 -15.37 -4.76 4.30
CA GLY A 36 -15.37 -3.29 4.15
C GLY A 36 -16.48 -2.51 4.86
N ALA A 37 -17.44 -3.14 5.55
CA ALA A 37 -18.56 -2.44 6.17
C ALA A 37 -18.13 -1.42 7.26
N PRO A 38 -18.93 -0.37 7.55
CA PRO A 38 -20.20 0.00 6.89
C PRO A 38 -19.97 0.63 5.51
N ALA A 39 -20.82 0.25 4.54
CA ALA A 39 -20.95 0.95 3.28
C ALA A 39 -21.61 2.32 3.53
N THR A 40 -21.08 3.37 2.92
CA THR A 40 -21.61 4.72 3.12
C THR A 40 -22.00 5.36 1.81
N MET A 41 -23.12 6.10 1.80
CA MET A 41 -23.60 6.83 0.63
C MET A 41 -22.63 7.92 0.16
N GLU A 42 -21.68 8.31 1.00
CA GLU A 42 -20.66 9.31 0.72
C GLU A 42 -19.60 8.82 -0.30
N TYR A 43 -19.41 7.50 -0.42
CA TYR A 43 -18.41 6.93 -1.32
C TYR A 43 -19.03 6.39 -2.61
N TYR A 44 -18.20 6.31 -3.66
CA TYR A 44 -18.62 5.98 -5.03
C TYR A 44 -19.65 4.83 -5.07
N LYS A 45 -20.86 5.15 -5.54
CA LYS A 45 -22.00 4.25 -5.74
C LYS A 45 -22.38 3.34 -4.55
N MET A 46 -22.05 3.72 -3.30
CA MET A 46 -22.15 2.83 -2.12
C MET A 46 -21.30 1.54 -2.22
N THR A 47 -20.39 1.47 -3.19
CA THR A 47 -19.54 0.30 -3.42
C THR A 47 -18.31 0.29 -2.51
N ALA A 48 -17.91 1.46 -2.00
CA ALA A 48 -16.80 1.60 -1.06
C ALA A 48 -17.30 1.66 0.39
N GLY A 49 -16.67 0.87 1.24
CA GLY A 49 -16.91 0.86 2.67
C GLY A 49 -15.89 1.68 3.46
N LYS A 50 -16.27 2.16 4.66
CA LYS A 50 -15.39 3.00 5.50
C LYS A 50 -14.12 2.28 5.99
N THR A 51 -14.14 0.94 6.00
CA THR A 51 -13.00 0.12 6.40
C THR A 51 -12.28 -0.52 5.22
N ASP A 52 -12.67 -0.21 3.98
CA ASP A 52 -12.01 -0.76 2.80
C ASP A 52 -10.62 -0.17 2.59
N LEU A 53 -9.66 -1.05 2.32
CA LEU A 53 -8.39 -0.69 1.73
C LEU A 53 -8.59 -0.50 0.23
N LEU A 54 -7.70 0.27 -0.41
CA LEU A 54 -7.76 0.50 -1.86
C LEU A 54 -7.80 -0.83 -2.64
N VAL A 55 -7.03 -1.82 -2.19
CA VAL A 55 -7.03 -3.17 -2.78
C VAL A 55 -8.34 -3.94 -2.56
N THR A 56 -8.98 -3.82 -1.39
CA THR A 56 -10.25 -4.53 -1.12
C THR A 56 -11.43 -3.91 -1.84
N TRP A 57 -11.43 -2.58 -1.96
CA TRP A 57 -12.44 -1.87 -2.75
C TRP A 57 -12.31 -2.17 -4.25
N LEU A 58 -11.08 -2.16 -4.81
CA LEU A 58 -10.86 -2.52 -6.22
C LEU A 58 -11.32 -3.94 -6.55
N TYR A 59 -11.11 -4.88 -5.63
CA TYR A 59 -11.60 -6.24 -5.80
C TYR A 59 -13.13 -6.27 -5.89
N LYS A 60 -13.85 -5.61 -4.98
CA LYS A 60 -15.33 -5.52 -5.04
C LYS A 60 -15.85 -4.80 -6.28
N LEU A 61 -15.13 -3.79 -6.74
CA LEU A 61 -15.50 -3.03 -7.95
C LEU A 61 -15.42 -3.92 -9.20
N THR A 62 -14.37 -4.75 -9.29
CA THR A 62 -14.11 -5.61 -10.45
C THR A 62 -14.89 -6.93 -10.42
N ILE A 63 -15.01 -7.56 -9.25
CA ILE A 63 -15.62 -8.89 -9.11
C ILE A 63 -17.12 -8.79 -8.82
N ASP A 64 -17.53 -7.98 -7.82
CA ASP A 64 -18.93 -7.92 -7.41
C ASP A 64 -19.76 -7.01 -8.32
N ASN A 65 -19.21 -5.84 -8.67
CA ASN A 65 -19.90 -4.84 -9.50
C ASN A 65 -19.60 -4.98 -11.00
N LYS A 66 -18.63 -5.83 -11.39
CA LYS A 66 -18.23 -6.08 -12.78
C LYS A 66 -17.79 -4.83 -13.55
N ASP A 67 -17.36 -3.78 -12.84
CA ASP A 67 -16.88 -2.52 -13.42
C ASP A 67 -15.38 -2.66 -13.81
N TYR A 68 -15.09 -3.58 -14.74
CA TYR A 68 -13.72 -3.92 -15.16
C TYR A 68 -12.94 -2.73 -15.72
N SER A 69 -13.61 -1.85 -16.48
CA SER A 69 -12.98 -0.66 -17.06
C SER A 69 -12.45 0.30 -15.98
N PHE A 70 -13.19 0.48 -14.89
CA PHE A 70 -12.74 1.31 -13.77
C PHE A 70 -11.60 0.66 -13.00
N GLY A 71 -11.71 -0.65 -12.71
CA GLY A 71 -10.66 -1.39 -12.03
C GLY A 71 -9.34 -1.38 -12.81
N ALA A 72 -9.38 -1.55 -14.13
CA ALA A 72 -8.21 -1.52 -15.00
C ALA A 72 -7.53 -0.14 -14.99
N VAL A 73 -8.29 0.95 -15.10
CA VAL A 73 -7.74 2.31 -15.07
C VAL A 73 -7.05 2.61 -13.74
N ILE A 74 -7.69 2.28 -12.62
CA ILE A 74 -7.09 2.52 -11.30
C ILE A 74 -5.84 1.65 -11.10
N GLY A 75 -5.84 0.39 -11.58
CA GLY A 75 -4.67 -0.48 -11.55
C GLY A 75 -3.47 0.10 -12.32
N ILE A 76 -3.70 0.66 -13.50
CA ILE A 76 -2.66 1.34 -14.30
C ILE A 76 -2.12 2.58 -13.56
N LEU A 77 -3.00 3.39 -12.96
CA LEU A 77 -2.59 4.57 -12.20
C LEU A 77 -1.71 4.20 -10.99
N VAL A 78 -2.11 3.18 -10.22
CA VAL A 78 -1.32 2.70 -9.09
C VAL A 78 0.04 2.17 -9.55
N PHE A 79 0.09 1.42 -10.66
CA PHE A 79 1.34 0.95 -11.23
C PHE A 79 2.30 2.09 -11.58
N VAL A 80 1.83 3.15 -12.24
CA VAL A 80 2.67 4.30 -12.60
C VAL A 80 3.21 5.01 -11.35
N ILE A 81 2.38 5.22 -10.33
CA ILE A 81 2.79 5.85 -9.07
C ILE A 81 3.82 5.00 -8.33
N THR A 82 3.60 3.69 -8.22
CA THR A 82 4.51 2.78 -7.54
C THR A 82 5.82 2.63 -8.30
N ALA A 83 5.79 2.51 -9.63
CA ALA A 83 6.98 2.40 -10.46
C ALA A 83 7.86 3.66 -10.38
N THR A 84 7.25 4.85 -10.47
CA THR A 84 7.98 6.12 -10.33
C THR A 84 8.56 6.31 -8.93
N SER A 85 7.78 6.02 -7.89
CA SER A 85 8.24 6.10 -6.50
C SER A 85 9.38 5.11 -6.21
N SER A 86 9.23 3.87 -6.67
CA SER A 86 10.28 2.84 -6.55
C SER A 86 11.55 3.26 -7.27
N LEU A 87 11.45 3.81 -8.48
CA LEU A 87 12.61 4.30 -9.23
C LEU A 87 13.33 5.44 -8.49
N ILE A 88 12.58 6.39 -7.91
CA ILE A 88 13.16 7.49 -7.12
C ILE A 88 13.87 6.94 -5.87
N VAL A 89 13.25 6.02 -5.14
CA VAL A 89 13.82 5.40 -3.93
C VAL A 89 15.03 4.56 -4.26
N TYR A 90 14.99 3.81 -5.36
CA TYR A 90 16.09 3.00 -5.86
C TYR A 90 17.29 3.88 -6.22
N ARG A 91 17.08 5.00 -6.94
CA ARG A 91 18.12 5.97 -7.26
C ARG A 91 18.68 6.71 -6.04
N ARG A 92 17.89 6.90 -4.98
CA ARG A 92 18.33 7.57 -3.75
C ARG A 92 19.00 6.63 -2.74
N THR A 93 18.77 5.33 -2.84
CA THR A 93 19.33 4.33 -1.95
C THR A 93 20.81 4.10 -2.24
N SER A 94 21.62 3.92 -1.19
CA SER A 94 23.08 3.72 -1.27
C SER A 94 23.51 2.55 -2.16
N ALA A 95 22.58 1.65 -2.52
CA ALA A 95 22.80 0.57 -3.48
C ALA A 95 23.22 1.08 -4.88
N TYR A 96 22.72 2.24 -5.34
CA TYR A 96 23.16 2.85 -6.60
C TYR A 96 24.47 3.65 -6.43
N LYS A 97 24.66 4.31 -5.27
CA LYS A 97 25.89 5.08 -4.98
C LYS A 97 27.12 4.21 -4.70
N ASN A 98 26.93 2.98 -4.23
CA ASN A 98 28.02 2.07 -3.91
C ASN A 98 28.61 1.36 -5.16
N GLU A 99 28.01 1.50 -6.34
CA GLU A 99 28.61 1.03 -7.59
C GLU A 99 29.75 1.95 -8.06
N GLU A 100 29.74 3.23 -7.66
CA GLU A 100 30.81 4.20 -7.96
C GLU A 100 32.00 4.12 -6.96
N GLY A 101 31.84 3.41 -5.84
CA GLY A 101 32.88 3.22 -4.82
C GLY A 101 33.72 1.94 -4.99
N PHE A 102 33.43 1.13 -6.01
CA PHE A 102 34.15 -0.10 -6.35
C PHE A 102 34.71 -0.09 -7.79
N GLN A 103 34.99 1.10 -8.34
CA GLN A 103 35.90 1.28 -9.49
C GLN A 103 37.22 1.89 -9.04
#